data_AF-A0A2Z6CN40-F1
#
_entry.id   AF-A0A2Z6CN40-F1
#
_cell.length_a   1.000
_cell.length_b   1.000
_cell.length_c   1.000
_cell.angle_alpha   90.00
_cell.angle_beta   90.00
_cell.angle_gamma   90.00
#
_symmetry.space_group_name_H-M   'P 1'
#
loop_
_entity.id
_entity.type
_entity.pdbx_description
1 polymer ?
#
loop_
_entity_poly.entity_id
_entity_poly.type
_entity_poly.pdbx_seq_one_letter_code
_entity_poly.pdbx_strand_id
1 'polypeptide(L)'
;MINLTTQKLRKNAIQFLEQNPKQRLQTLKLLGIGRYEFLTKVKLNEANIVCIMRFFQNPQQLKFPNLVSADLSDLVLDEVNFIRGNLTYANLQRSSLVNADLLFVNFTKADLRDADLTGATLNETIWLDALVEGCQFGQGIGLTQLQSQDLKLRGAKFTHPNNEN
;
A
#
# COMPACT_ATOMS: atom_id res chain seq x y z
N MET A 1 27.45 6.08 -15.28
CA MET A 1 27.48 7.31 -14.47
C MET A 1 26.09 7.54 -13.89
N ILE A 2 25.91 7.45 -12.58
CA ILE A 2 24.62 7.72 -11.93
C ILE A 2 24.44 9.25 -11.85
N ASN A 3 23.29 9.76 -12.27
CA ASN A 3 22.95 11.19 -12.31
C ASN A 3 23.02 11.84 -10.91
N LEU A 4 23.70 12.98 -10.77
CA LEU A 4 23.84 13.76 -9.51
C LEU A 4 22.48 14.08 -8.87
N THR A 5 21.46 14.35 -9.69
CA THR A 5 20.08 14.60 -9.24
C THR A 5 19.48 13.37 -8.56
N THR A 6 19.74 12.18 -9.11
CA THR A 6 19.30 10.89 -8.53
C THR A 6 20.01 10.60 -7.21
N GLN A 7 21.30 10.93 -7.10
CA GLN A 7 22.05 10.77 -5.85
C GLN A 7 21.52 11.69 -4.73
N LYS A 8 21.23 12.96 -5.05
CA LYS A 8 20.64 13.91 -4.10
C LYS A 8 19.26 13.46 -3.63
N LEU A 9 18.41 13.01 -4.56
CA LEU A 9 17.07 12.50 -4.24
C LEU A 9 17.13 11.29 -3.32
N ARG A 10 18.05 10.35 -3.60
CA ARG A 10 18.29 9.18 -2.75
C ARG A 10 18.76 9.58 -1.35
N LYS A 11 19.71 10.51 -1.24
CA LYS A 11 20.16 11.02 0.06
C LYS A 11 19.01 11.63 0.86
N ASN A 12 18.16 12.46 0.23
CA ASN A 12 17.00 13.05 0.89
C ASN A 12 15.98 11.99 1.35
N ALA A 13 15.77 10.94 0.55
CA ALA A 13 14.89 9.84 0.91
C ALA A 13 15.41 9.06 2.13
N ILE A 14 16.72 8.78 2.18
CA ILE A 14 17.37 8.15 3.34
C ILE A 14 17.21 9.03 4.58
N GLN A 15 17.55 10.31 4.48
CA GLN A 15 17.42 11.27 5.59
C GLN A 15 15.98 11.37 6.10
N PHE A 16 14.98 11.32 5.21
CA PHE A 16 13.58 11.27 5.61
C PHE A 16 13.25 9.98 6.38
N LEU A 17 13.74 8.82 5.92
CA LEU A 17 13.48 7.54 6.58
C LEU A 17 14.27 7.36 7.89
N GLU A 18 15.35 8.10 8.11
CA GLU A 18 16.06 8.12 9.41
C GLU A 18 15.32 8.95 10.48
N GLN A 19 14.40 9.83 10.07
CA GLN A 19 13.63 10.66 10.99
C GLN A 19 12.55 9.87 11.75
N ASN A 20 12.19 10.38 12.93
CA ASN A 20 11.02 9.88 13.66
C ASN A 20 9.70 10.29 12.98
N PRO A 21 8.56 9.63 13.29
CA PRO A 21 7.29 9.88 12.60
C PRO A 21 6.81 11.34 12.60
N LYS A 22 7.05 12.08 13.69
CA LYS A 22 6.64 13.50 13.80
C LYS A 22 7.42 14.39 12.82
N GLN A 23 8.73 14.18 12.73
CA GLN A 23 9.60 14.89 11.79
C GLN A 23 9.29 14.54 10.34
N ARG A 24 9.01 13.26 10.06
CA ARG A 24 8.54 12.82 8.74
C ARG A 24 7.26 13.54 8.34
N LEU A 25 6.28 13.59 9.23
CA LEU A 25 5.01 14.29 8.97
C LEU A 25 5.22 15.78 8.66
N GLN A 26 6.10 16.46 9.40
CA GLN A 26 6.45 17.86 9.12
C GLN A 26 7.06 18.01 7.73
N THR A 27 7.97 17.12 7.35
CA THR A 27 8.59 17.12 6.02
C THR A 27 7.54 16.92 4.92
N LEU A 28 6.63 15.96 5.07
CA LEU A 28 5.53 15.72 4.12
C LEU A 28 4.62 16.94 3.98
N LYS A 29 4.29 17.61 5.09
CA LYS A 29 3.49 18.85 5.09
C LYS A 29 4.21 19.99 4.36
N LEU A 30 5.50 20.19 4.61
CA LEU A 30 6.32 21.19 3.91
C LEU A 30 6.41 20.94 2.40
N LEU A 31 6.40 19.67 1.99
CA LEU A 31 6.39 19.28 0.58
C LEU A 31 5.00 19.32 -0.07
N GLY A 32 3.94 19.68 0.68
CA GLY A 32 2.55 19.71 0.16
C GLY A 32 1.92 18.33 -0.05
N ILE A 33 2.53 17.28 0.51
CA ILE A 33 2.13 15.88 0.33
C ILE A 33 1.74 15.21 1.66
N GLY A 34 1.35 16.02 2.65
CA GLY A 34 0.98 15.59 4.00
C GLY A 34 -0.15 14.56 4.07
N ARG A 35 -0.99 14.47 3.03
CA ARG A 35 -2.03 13.43 2.90
C ARG A 35 -1.48 12.00 2.84
N TYR A 36 -0.21 11.81 2.49
CA TYR A 36 0.45 10.51 2.47
C TYR A 36 1.10 10.20 3.83
N GLU A 37 0.33 10.36 4.92
CA GLU A 37 0.82 10.19 6.29
C GLU A 37 1.35 8.78 6.58
N PHE A 38 0.88 7.77 5.87
CA PHE A 38 1.40 6.40 5.99
C PHE A 38 2.92 6.30 5.72
N LEU A 39 3.52 7.23 4.96
CA LEU A 39 4.98 7.31 4.75
C LEU A 39 5.75 7.60 6.05
N THR A 40 5.07 8.06 7.10
CA THR A 40 5.67 8.20 8.44
C THR A 40 5.94 6.86 9.11
N LYS A 41 5.25 5.78 8.67
CA LYS A 41 5.30 4.44 9.27
C LYS A 41 6.26 3.49 8.54
N VAL A 42 6.64 3.77 7.29
CA VAL A 42 7.43 2.84 6.46
C VAL A 42 8.86 2.63 7.01
N LYS A 43 9.36 1.39 6.90
CA LYS A 43 10.70 0.99 7.38
C LYS A 43 11.80 1.55 6.47
N LEU A 44 12.99 1.81 7.02
CA LEU A 44 14.18 2.12 6.23
C LEU A 44 14.74 0.84 5.59
N ASN A 45 14.58 0.71 4.28
CA ASN A 45 15.18 -0.33 3.45
C ASN A 45 15.26 0.14 1.99
N GLU A 46 15.93 -0.62 1.12
CA GLU A 46 16.12 -0.22 -0.29
C GLU A 46 14.81 0.00 -1.05
N ALA A 47 13.83 -0.89 -0.86
CA ALA A 47 12.52 -0.79 -1.49
C ALA A 47 11.83 0.55 -1.15
N ASN A 48 11.84 0.91 0.13
CA ASN A 48 11.21 2.13 0.61
C ASN A 48 12.03 3.38 0.29
N ILE A 49 13.36 3.32 0.20
CA ILE A 49 14.17 4.43 -0.32
C ILE A 49 13.72 4.77 -1.74
N VAL A 50 13.62 3.76 -2.62
CA VAL A 50 13.15 3.95 -4.00
C VAL A 50 11.71 4.48 -4.03
N CYS A 51 10.84 3.96 -3.17
CA CYS A 51 9.47 4.46 -3.02
C CYS A 51 9.45 5.95 -2.67
N ILE A 52 10.14 6.38 -1.60
CA ILE A 52 10.19 7.78 -1.17
C ILE A 52 10.78 8.69 -2.26
N MET A 53 11.79 8.23 -2.99
CA MET A 53 12.32 8.97 -4.13
C MET A 53 11.22 9.32 -5.15
N ARG A 54 10.27 8.43 -5.44
CA ARG A 54 9.15 8.72 -6.36
C ARG A 54 8.25 9.83 -5.85
N PHE A 55 7.97 9.87 -4.55
CA PHE A 55 7.18 10.94 -3.93
C PHE A 55 7.93 12.28 -3.94
N PHE A 56 9.25 12.26 -3.73
CA PHE A 56 10.08 13.45 -3.63
C PHE A 56 10.52 14.01 -4.99
N GLN A 57 10.47 13.21 -6.05
CA GLN A 57 10.92 13.64 -7.38
C GLN A 57 10.06 14.79 -7.91
N ASN A 58 8.73 14.68 -7.80
CA ASN A 58 7.76 15.68 -8.27
C ASN A 58 6.54 15.76 -7.33
N PRO A 59 6.70 16.21 -6.06
CA PRO A 59 5.66 16.12 -5.04
C PRO A 59 4.38 16.87 -5.42
N GLN A 60 4.50 18.00 -6.13
CA GLN A 60 3.37 18.84 -6.54
C GLN A 60 2.54 18.24 -7.69
N GLN A 61 3.06 17.22 -8.39
CA GLN A 61 2.37 16.56 -9.51
C GLN A 61 1.75 15.21 -9.11
N LEU A 62 1.91 14.78 -7.85
CA LEU A 62 1.33 13.54 -7.36
C LEU A 62 -0.19 13.63 -7.37
N LYS A 63 -0.82 12.74 -8.13
CA LYS A 63 -2.28 12.54 -8.13
C LYS A 63 -2.67 11.33 -7.28
N PHE A 64 -1.99 10.21 -7.49
CA PHE A 64 -2.23 8.92 -6.82
C PHE A 64 -0.92 8.34 -6.28
N PRO A 65 -0.95 7.51 -5.22
CA PRO A 65 0.26 6.95 -4.65
C PRO A 65 0.90 5.92 -5.61
N ASN A 66 2.20 6.06 -5.87
CA ASN A 66 2.99 5.08 -6.60
C ASN A 66 3.88 4.31 -5.61
N LEU A 67 3.43 3.12 -5.25
CA LEU A 67 4.00 2.22 -4.25
C LEU A 67 4.59 0.95 -4.88
N VAL A 68 4.97 1.02 -6.17
CA VAL A 68 5.53 -0.13 -6.89
C VAL A 68 6.75 -0.68 -6.15
N SER A 69 6.71 -1.97 -5.80
CA SER A 69 7.77 -2.65 -5.05
C SER A 69 8.06 -2.09 -3.66
N ALA A 70 7.17 -1.27 -3.08
CA ALA A 70 7.35 -0.77 -1.71
C ALA A 70 7.24 -1.91 -0.69
N ASP A 71 7.99 -1.81 0.41
CA ASP A 71 7.88 -2.73 1.54
C ASP A 71 7.00 -2.11 2.63
N LEU A 72 5.76 -2.56 2.66
CA LEU A 72 4.70 -2.16 3.57
C LEU A 72 4.36 -3.28 4.57
N SER A 73 5.22 -4.29 4.69
CA SER A 73 5.01 -5.45 5.57
C SER A 73 4.91 -5.05 7.04
N ASP A 74 4.05 -5.74 7.78
CA ASP A 74 3.78 -5.55 9.22
C ASP A 74 3.32 -4.14 9.63
N LEU A 75 2.85 -3.32 8.67
CA LEU A 75 2.38 -1.96 8.99
C LEU A 75 0.89 -1.97 9.35
N VAL A 76 0.51 -1.10 10.30
CA VAL A 76 -0.88 -0.72 10.52
C VAL A 76 -1.21 0.45 9.61
N LEU A 77 -1.94 0.17 8.54
CA LEU A 77 -2.39 1.06 7.48
C LEU A 77 -3.92 1.19 7.44
N ASP A 78 -4.55 1.00 8.59
CA ASP A 78 -6.00 1.14 8.74
C ASP A 78 -6.48 2.51 8.26
N GLU A 79 -7.63 2.52 7.60
CA GLU A 79 -8.29 3.70 7.04
C GLU A 79 -7.44 4.47 6.01
N VAL A 80 -6.35 3.87 5.51
CA VAL A 80 -5.51 4.54 4.51
C VAL A 80 -6.28 4.76 3.21
N ASN A 81 -6.07 5.93 2.59
CA ASN A 81 -6.58 6.22 1.26
C ASN A 81 -5.49 5.89 0.22
N PHE A 82 -5.68 4.80 -0.52
CA PHE A 82 -4.88 4.42 -1.68
C PHE A 82 -5.68 4.43 -2.98
N ILE A 83 -6.76 5.22 -3.09
CA ILE A 83 -7.56 5.30 -4.33
C ILE A 83 -6.65 5.48 -5.56
N ARG A 84 -6.85 4.61 -6.56
CA ARG A 84 -6.08 4.55 -7.82
C ARG A 84 -4.57 4.34 -7.63
N GLY A 85 -4.18 3.85 -6.46
CA GLY A 85 -2.79 3.56 -6.11
C GLY A 85 -2.22 2.42 -6.94
N ASN A 86 -0.93 2.51 -7.23
CA ASN A 86 -0.19 1.42 -7.86
C ASN A 86 0.67 0.70 -6.83
N LEU A 87 0.26 -0.50 -6.43
CA LEU A 87 0.95 -1.39 -5.49
C LEU A 87 1.54 -2.62 -6.19
N THR A 88 1.81 -2.52 -7.50
CA THR A 88 2.42 -3.63 -8.25
C THR A 88 3.73 -4.07 -7.59
N TYR A 89 3.94 -5.36 -7.36
CA TYR A 89 5.10 -5.94 -6.65
C TYR A 89 5.30 -5.48 -5.20
N ALA A 90 4.36 -4.75 -4.59
CA ALA A 90 4.52 -4.31 -3.21
C ALA A 90 4.44 -5.50 -2.24
N ASN A 91 5.20 -5.43 -1.15
CA ASN A 91 5.10 -6.38 -0.04
C ASN A 91 4.17 -5.79 1.03
N LEU A 92 3.04 -6.43 1.26
CA LEU A 92 2.03 -6.08 2.27
C LEU A 92 1.84 -7.22 3.29
N GLN A 93 2.77 -8.18 3.36
CA GLN A 93 2.64 -9.30 4.28
C GLN A 93 2.33 -8.84 5.69
N ARG A 94 1.31 -9.46 6.32
CA ARG A 94 0.89 -9.19 7.70
C ARG A 94 0.53 -7.73 8.00
N SER A 95 0.31 -6.90 6.97
CA SER A 95 -0.14 -5.52 7.16
C SER A 95 -1.63 -5.48 7.47
N SER A 96 -2.05 -4.50 8.26
CA SER A 96 -3.47 -4.21 8.49
C SER A 96 -3.87 -3.04 7.60
N LEU A 97 -4.95 -3.20 6.85
CA LEU A 97 -5.57 -2.26 5.92
C LEU A 97 -7.07 -2.20 6.23
N VAL A 98 -7.43 -2.34 7.51
CA VAL A 98 -8.83 -2.40 7.93
C VAL A 98 -9.50 -1.08 7.55
N ASN A 99 -10.68 -1.17 6.92
CA ASN A 99 -11.44 -0.02 6.42
C ASN A 99 -10.68 0.89 5.42
N ALA A 100 -9.62 0.40 4.78
CA ALA A 100 -8.87 1.18 3.79
C ALA A 100 -9.72 1.46 2.53
N ASP A 101 -9.48 2.61 1.90
CA ASP A 101 -10.03 2.92 0.58
C ASP A 101 -9.05 2.50 -0.51
N LEU A 102 -9.38 1.37 -1.16
CA LEU A 102 -8.55 0.71 -2.16
C LEU A 102 -9.22 0.72 -3.56
N LEU A 103 -10.18 1.62 -3.78
CA LEU A 103 -10.87 1.78 -5.06
C LEU A 103 -9.86 1.96 -6.22
N PHE A 104 -9.97 1.15 -7.29
CA PHE A 104 -9.05 1.14 -8.44
C PHE A 104 -7.57 0.81 -8.13
N VAL A 105 -7.26 0.18 -6.99
CA VAL A 105 -5.87 -0.19 -6.68
C VAL A 105 -5.38 -1.34 -7.55
N ASN A 106 -4.14 -1.20 -8.06
CA ASN A 106 -3.45 -2.28 -8.75
C ASN A 106 -2.54 -3.06 -7.79
N PHE A 107 -2.92 -4.30 -7.46
CA PHE A 107 -2.15 -5.27 -6.66
C PHE A 107 -1.41 -6.31 -7.50
N THR A 108 -1.18 -6.06 -8.79
CA THR A 108 -0.52 -7.04 -9.68
C THR A 108 0.82 -7.49 -9.08
N LYS A 109 0.97 -8.81 -8.86
CA LYS A 109 2.17 -9.41 -8.24
C LYS A 109 2.53 -8.89 -6.84
N ALA A 110 1.59 -8.24 -6.15
CA ALA A 110 1.78 -7.84 -4.76
C ALA A 110 1.71 -9.07 -3.84
N ASP A 111 2.40 -9.02 -2.71
CA ASP A 111 2.36 -10.04 -1.68
C ASP A 111 1.51 -9.57 -0.50
N LEU A 112 0.29 -10.07 -0.38
CA LEU A 112 -0.66 -9.75 0.69
C LEU A 112 -0.84 -10.93 1.65
N ARG A 113 0.10 -11.87 1.72
CA ARG A 113 -0.05 -13.03 2.61
C ARG A 113 -0.24 -12.59 4.05
N ASP A 114 -1.27 -13.16 4.68
CA ASP A 114 -1.70 -12.84 6.05
C ASP A 114 -2.02 -11.35 6.30
N ALA A 115 -2.25 -10.54 5.26
CA ALA A 115 -2.74 -9.17 5.43
C ALA A 115 -4.22 -9.14 5.86
N ASP A 116 -4.66 -8.04 6.47
CA ASP A 116 -6.05 -7.83 6.85
C ASP A 116 -6.66 -6.65 6.09
N LEU A 117 -7.55 -6.93 5.15
CA LEU A 117 -8.32 -5.97 4.35
C LEU A 117 -9.79 -5.95 4.79
N THR A 118 -10.11 -6.38 6.02
CA THR A 118 -11.48 -6.38 6.52
C THR A 118 -12.10 -4.99 6.45
N GLY A 119 -13.27 -4.89 5.81
CA GLY A 119 -13.99 -3.61 5.64
C GLY A 119 -13.40 -2.67 4.58
N ALA A 120 -12.30 -3.04 3.90
CA ALA A 120 -11.74 -2.23 2.84
C ALA A 120 -12.67 -2.18 1.61
N THR A 121 -12.67 -1.05 0.90
CA THR A 121 -13.42 -0.89 -0.36
C THR A 121 -12.55 -1.34 -1.53
N LEU A 122 -12.96 -2.41 -2.22
CA LEU A 122 -12.14 -3.12 -3.22
C LEU A 122 -12.68 -3.04 -4.65
N ASN A 123 -13.61 -2.13 -4.93
CA ASN A 123 -14.15 -1.92 -6.28
C ASN A 123 -13.02 -1.68 -7.29
N GLU A 124 -13.11 -2.36 -8.44
CA GLU A 124 -12.20 -2.17 -9.58
C GLU A 124 -10.72 -2.42 -9.27
N THR A 125 -10.44 -3.24 -8.25
CA THR A 125 -9.08 -3.66 -7.91
C THR A 125 -8.55 -4.74 -8.86
N ILE A 126 -7.23 -4.72 -9.13
CA ILE A 126 -6.55 -5.67 -10.02
C ILE A 126 -5.69 -6.63 -9.18
N TRP A 127 -5.90 -7.94 -9.34
CA TRP A 127 -5.30 -8.99 -8.51
C TRP A 127 -4.41 -9.98 -9.26
N LEU A 128 -4.01 -9.66 -10.49
CA LEU A 128 -3.22 -10.54 -11.35
C LEU A 128 -1.93 -10.97 -10.65
N ASP A 129 -1.73 -12.29 -10.49
CA ASP A 129 -0.57 -12.88 -9.82
C ASP A 129 -0.32 -12.39 -8.37
N ALA A 130 -1.31 -11.77 -7.72
CA ALA A 130 -1.18 -11.37 -6.32
C ALA A 130 -1.15 -12.61 -5.41
N LEU A 131 -0.29 -12.60 -4.40
CA LEU A 131 -0.25 -13.64 -3.37
C LEU A 131 -1.20 -13.26 -2.24
N VAL A 132 -2.26 -14.05 -2.04
CA VAL A 132 -3.35 -13.72 -1.11
C VAL A 132 -3.63 -14.83 -0.08
N GLU A 133 -2.73 -15.80 0.03
CA GLU A 133 -2.84 -16.89 1.00
C GLU A 133 -2.95 -16.32 2.42
N GLY A 134 -4.01 -16.70 3.14
CA GLY A 134 -4.25 -16.23 4.51
C GLY A 134 -4.79 -14.81 4.64
N CYS A 135 -4.83 -14.03 3.55
CA CYS A 135 -5.32 -12.66 3.54
C CYS A 135 -6.81 -12.60 3.91
N GLN A 136 -7.17 -11.70 4.82
CA GLN A 136 -8.55 -11.52 5.30
C GLN A 136 -9.24 -10.44 4.47
N PHE A 137 -10.33 -10.79 3.79
CA PHE A 137 -11.11 -9.84 2.97
C PHE A 137 -12.41 -9.40 3.66
N GLY A 138 -12.74 -9.96 4.83
CA GLY A 138 -14.05 -9.77 5.45
C GLY A 138 -15.18 -10.15 4.48
N GLN A 139 -16.14 -9.24 4.28
CA GLN A 139 -17.24 -9.42 3.32
C GLN A 139 -16.81 -9.27 1.85
N GLY A 140 -15.58 -8.82 1.55
CA GLY A 140 -15.11 -8.60 0.18
C GLY A 140 -15.79 -7.43 -0.53
N ILE A 141 -16.05 -6.33 0.19
CA ILE A 141 -16.83 -5.19 -0.29
C ILE A 141 -16.25 -4.66 -1.62
N GLY A 142 -17.09 -4.65 -2.67
CA GLY A 142 -16.73 -4.12 -3.98
C GLY A 142 -16.10 -5.11 -4.96
N LEU A 143 -15.72 -6.30 -4.50
CA LEU A 143 -15.28 -7.37 -5.40
C LEU A 143 -16.46 -7.93 -6.20
N THR A 144 -16.20 -8.28 -7.45
CA THR A 144 -17.14 -9.09 -8.24
C THR A 144 -17.20 -10.53 -7.70
N GLN A 145 -18.28 -11.24 -7.99
CA GLN A 145 -18.42 -12.65 -7.61
C GLN A 145 -17.26 -13.51 -8.13
N LEU A 146 -16.82 -13.27 -9.37
CA LEU A 146 -15.69 -13.99 -9.98
C LEU A 146 -14.37 -13.70 -9.27
N GLN A 147 -14.11 -12.43 -8.92
CA GLN A 147 -12.92 -12.08 -8.14
C GLN A 147 -12.92 -12.75 -6.77
N SER A 148 -14.04 -12.73 -6.04
CA SER A 148 -14.13 -13.38 -4.73
C SER A 148 -13.93 -14.89 -4.81
N GLN A 149 -14.46 -15.55 -5.84
CA GLN A 149 -14.25 -16.98 -6.09
C GLN A 149 -12.78 -17.30 -6.39
N ASP A 150 -12.16 -16.57 -7.30
CA ASP A 150 -10.74 -16.73 -7.66
C ASP A 150 -9.82 -16.50 -6.46
N LEU A 151 -10.03 -15.40 -5.72
CA LEU A 151 -9.24 -15.08 -4.52
C LEU A 151 -9.37 -16.16 -3.45
N LYS A 152 -10.59 -16.68 -3.24
CA LYS A 152 -10.82 -17.79 -2.30
C LYS A 152 -10.09 -19.07 -2.73
N LEU A 153 -10.06 -19.40 -4.02
CA LEU A 153 -9.28 -20.52 -4.55
C LEU A 153 -7.77 -20.34 -4.34
N ARG A 154 -7.29 -19.09 -4.33
CA ARG A 154 -5.90 -18.71 -4.03
C ARG A 154 -5.57 -18.60 -2.53
N GLY A 155 -6.49 -19.02 -1.65
CA GLY A 155 -6.26 -19.09 -0.20
C GLY A 155 -6.67 -17.85 0.60
N ALA A 156 -7.39 -16.91 0.00
CA ALA A 156 -7.98 -15.78 0.72
C ALA A 156 -9.14 -16.22 1.62
N LYS A 157 -9.33 -15.51 2.73
CA LYS A 157 -10.36 -15.77 3.73
C LYS A 157 -11.43 -14.68 3.66
N PHE A 158 -12.69 -15.12 3.65
CA PHE A 158 -13.86 -14.24 3.65
C PHE A 158 -14.72 -14.56 4.87
N THR A 159 -15.31 -13.54 5.49
CA THR A 159 -16.38 -13.74 6.45
C THR A 159 -17.67 -13.86 5.67
N HIS A 160 -18.26 -15.04 5.69
CA HIS A 160 -19.66 -15.17 5.30
C HIS A 160 -20.50 -14.51 6.40
N PRO A 161 -21.48 -13.65 6.09
CA PRO A 161 -22.50 -13.33 7.08
C PRO A 161 -23.06 -14.67 7.54
N ASN A 162 -23.07 -14.89 8.86
CA ASN A 162 -23.56 -16.13 9.44
C ASN A 162 -24.88 -16.52 8.77
N ASN A 163 -24.95 -17.74 8.26
CA ASN A 163 -26.22 -18.47 8.32
C ASN A 163 -26.48 -18.70 9.81
N GLU A 164 -26.94 -17.66 10.50
CA GLU A 164 -27.64 -17.83 11.76
C GLU A 164 -29.02 -18.35 11.42
N ASN A 165 -29.11 -19.69 11.51
CA ASN A 165 -30.29 -20.57 11.40
C ASN A 165 -30.80 -20.89 9.99
#